data_AF-A0A5R2NF06-F1
#
_entry.id   AF-A0A5R2NF06-F1
#
_cell.length_a   1.000
_cell.length_b   1.000
_cell.length_c   1.000
_cell.angle_alpha   90.00
_cell.angle_beta   90.00
_cell.angle_gamma   90.00
#
_symmetry.space_group_name_H-M   'P 1'
#
loop_
_entity.id
_entity.type
_entity.pdbx_description
1 polymer ?
#
loop_
_entity_poly.entity_id
_entity_poly.type
_entity_poly.pdbx_seq_one_letter_code
_entity_poly.pdbx_strand_id
1 'polypeptide(L)'
;MKRTIFAAAISLLALAGGASAEEHVVQMLNKGEKGAMVFQPAFVKAAPGDTVKFVPTDKSHDAESIKGMIPDGAEPFKGKPSEEITVTLTKEGVYGVKCAPHYG
;
A
#
# COMPACT_ATOMS: atom_id res chain seq x y z
N MET A 1 -59.18 -14.53 -26.43
CA MET A 1 -57.82 -15.03 -26.11
C MET A 1 -56.81 -14.39 -27.07
N LYS A 2 -56.10 -13.33 -26.68
CA LYS A 2 -54.82 -12.93 -27.29
C LYS A 2 -53.96 -12.31 -26.19
N ARG A 3 -52.90 -13.03 -25.83
CA ARG A 3 -51.94 -12.70 -24.78
C ARG A 3 -51.02 -11.60 -25.34
N THR A 4 -51.09 -10.40 -24.80
CA THR A 4 -50.05 -9.38 -25.02
C THR A 4 -49.06 -9.44 -23.87
N ILE A 5 -47.84 -9.77 -24.24
CA ILE A 5 -46.69 -10.10 -23.39
C ILE A 5 -46.27 -8.86 -22.60
N PHE A 6 -46.17 -9.00 -21.28
CA PHE A 6 -45.52 -8.03 -20.41
C PHE A 6 -44.04 -7.92 -20.80
N ALA A 7 -43.62 -6.77 -21.32
CA ALA A 7 -42.20 -6.46 -21.50
C ALA A 7 -41.63 -6.00 -20.15
N ALA A 8 -41.01 -6.91 -19.41
CA ALA A 8 -40.25 -6.58 -18.21
C ALA A 8 -38.86 -6.07 -18.64
N ALA A 9 -38.63 -4.77 -18.55
CA ALA A 9 -37.30 -4.19 -18.65
C ALA A 9 -36.52 -4.51 -17.37
N ILE A 10 -35.64 -5.51 -17.43
CA ILE A 10 -34.66 -5.75 -16.36
C ILE A 10 -33.53 -4.74 -16.55
N SER A 11 -33.57 -3.68 -15.76
CA SER A 11 -32.45 -2.77 -15.57
C SER A 11 -31.29 -3.57 -14.97
N LEU A 12 -30.24 -3.84 -15.75
CA LEU A 12 -28.97 -4.29 -15.18
C LEU A 12 -28.42 -3.14 -14.33
N LEU A 13 -28.64 -3.19 -13.02
CA LEU A 13 -27.79 -2.44 -12.09
C LEU A 13 -26.38 -2.96 -12.29
N ALA A 14 -25.53 -2.15 -12.92
CA ALA A 14 -24.10 -2.36 -12.91
C ALA A 14 -23.67 -2.42 -11.44
N LEU A 15 -23.23 -3.60 -10.98
CA LEU A 15 -22.45 -3.71 -9.77
C LEU A 15 -21.13 -2.96 -10.05
N ALA A 16 -21.10 -1.67 -9.76
CA ALA A 16 -19.85 -0.96 -9.53
C ALA A 16 -19.23 -1.62 -8.29
N GLY A 17 -18.37 -2.63 -8.52
CA GLY A 17 -17.53 -3.17 -7.46
C GLY A 17 -16.71 -2.02 -6.91
N GLY A 18 -17.00 -1.60 -5.68
CA GLY A 18 -16.19 -0.59 -5.01
C GLY A 18 -14.77 -1.10 -4.92
N ALA A 19 -13.82 -0.37 -5.51
CA ALA A 19 -12.41 -0.57 -5.22
C ALA A 19 -12.20 -0.19 -3.75
N SER A 20 -12.22 -1.18 -2.86
CA SER A 20 -11.80 -1.00 -1.48
C SER A 20 -10.30 -0.84 -1.49
N ALA A 21 -9.80 0.30 -0.99
CA ALA A 21 -8.38 0.48 -0.72
C ALA A 21 -7.94 -0.57 0.30
N GLU A 22 -6.98 -1.42 -0.08
CA GLU A 22 -6.39 -2.44 0.80
C GLU A 22 -5.30 -1.80 1.67
N GLU A 23 -5.20 -2.26 2.94
CA GLU A 23 -4.07 -1.92 3.80
C GLU A 23 -3.05 -3.06 3.80
N HIS A 24 -1.82 -2.75 3.40
CA HIS A 24 -0.68 -3.65 3.41
C HIS A 24 0.19 -3.36 4.63
N VAL A 25 0.44 -4.35 5.49
CA VAL A 25 1.28 -4.17 6.68
C VAL A 25 2.70 -4.63 6.43
N VAL A 26 3.69 -3.78 6.74
CA VAL A 26 5.12 -4.07 6.65
C VAL A 26 5.76 -3.89 8.02
N GLN A 27 6.35 -4.96 8.55
CA GLN A 27 7.10 -4.96 9.81
C GLN A 27 8.52 -4.44 9.61
N MET A 28 9.04 -3.70 10.58
CA MET A 28 10.43 -3.25 10.65
C MET A 28 11.14 -3.98 11.79
N LEU A 29 12.12 -4.81 11.45
CA LEU A 29 12.69 -5.83 12.32
C LEU A 29 14.22 -5.70 12.41
N ASN A 30 14.77 -5.95 13.59
CA ASN A 30 16.21 -6.12 13.79
C ASN A 30 16.73 -7.38 13.09
N LYS A 31 15.92 -8.44 13.04
CA LYS A 31 16.23 -9.70 12.36
C LYS A 31 14.97 -10.32 11.77
N GLY A 32 15.03 -10.74 10.52
CA GLY A 32 13.97 -11.50 9.85
C GLY A 32 14.55 -12.54 8.91
N GLU A 33 13.72 -13.09 8.03
CA GLU A 33 14.09 -14.19 7.12
C GLU A 33 15.24 -13.83 6.17
N LYS A 34 15.42 -12.54 5.89
CA LYS A 34 16.42 -12.02 4.94
C LYS A 34 17.68 -11.45 5.60
N GLY A 35 17.83 -11.59 6.93
CA GLY A 35 19.02 -11.13 7.66
C GLY A 35 18.70 -10.09 8.73
N ALA A 36 19.64 -9.18 8.98
CA ALA A 36 19.49 -8.10 9.95
C ALA A 36 18.89 -6.84 9.30
N MET A 37 18.18 -6.04 10.09
CA MET A 37 17.60 -4.73 9.73
C MET A 37 16.72 -4.80 8.48
N VAL A 38 15.60 -5.53 8.57
CA VAL A 38 14.76 -5.86 7.42
C VAL A 38 13.34 -5.30 7.52
N PHE A 39 12.78 -4.95 6.37
CA PHE A 39 11.34 -4.86 6.17
C PHE A 39 10.76 -6.24 5.88
N GLN A 40 9.62 -6.59 6.48
CA GLN A 40 8.92 -7.86 6.23
C GLN A 40 7.41 -7.65 6.08
N PRO A 41 6.82 -7.93 4.90
CA PRO A 41 7.50 -8.35 3.68
C PRO A 41 8.39 -7.23 3.10
N ALA A 42 9.46 -7.62 2.39
CA ALA A 42 10.35 -6.67 1.71
C ALA A 42 9.82 -6.20 0.35
N PHE A 43 8.70 -6.77 -0.11
CA PHE A 43 8.02 -6.43 -1.35
C PHE A 43 6.52 -6.47 -1.14
N VAL A 44 5.84 -5.42 -1.58
CA VAL A 44 4.39 -5.28 -1.55
C VAL A 44 3.93 -4.96 -2.96
N LYS A 45 2.89 -5.66 -3.43
CA LYS A 45 2.18 -5.30 -4.65
C LYS A 45 0.84 -4.70 -4.24
N ALA A 46 0.64 -3.44 -4.59
CA ALA A 46 -0.54 -2.66 -4.21
C ALA A 46 -1.14 -1.97 -5.44
N ALA A 47 -2.43 -1.65 -5.38
CA ALA A 47 -3.13 -0.85 -6.37
C ALA A 47 -3.12 0.64 -5.97
N PRO A 48 -3.26 1.59 -6.92
CA PRO A 48 -3.52 2.98 -6.59
C PRO A 48 -4.77 3.12 -5.69
N GLY A 49 -4.61 3.80 -4.57
CA GLY A 49 -5.61 3.96 -3.51
C GLY A 49 -5.27 3.18 -2.24
N ASP A 50 -4.52 2.09 -2.34
CA ASP A 50 -4.10 1.27 -1.21
C ASP A 50 -3.18 2.04 -0.25
N THR A 51 -3.05 1.52 0.97
CA THR A 51 -2.13 2.02 1.98
C THR A 51 -1.05 1.00 2.33
N VAL A 52 0.14 1.46 2.65
CA VAL A 52 1.18 0.64 3.28
C VAL A 52 1.44 1.17 4.68
N LYS A 53 1.16 0.36 5.69
CA LYS A 53 1.41 0.65 7.09
C LYS A 53 2.72 0.00 7.53
N PHE A 54 3.71 0.84 7.83
CA PHE A 54 5.00 0.40 8.38
C PHE A 54 4.92 0.36 9.91
N VAL A 55 5.20 -0.81 10.49
CA VAL A 55 5.08 -1.06 11.93
C VAL A 55 6.48 -1.34 12.53
N PRO A 56 6.97 -0.53 13.48
CA PRO A 56 8.22 -0.79 14.17
C PRO A 56 8.05 -1.95 15.16
N THR A 57 8.12 -3.18 14.66
CA THR A 57 8.07 -4.37 15.51
C THR A 57 9.27 -4.41 16.46
N ASP A 58 10.42 -3.94 16.00
CA ASP A 58 11.55 -3.57 16.85
C ASP A 58 11.73 -2.04 16.90
N LYS A 59 12.31 -1.54 18.00
CA LYS A 59 12.62 -0.10 18.16
C LYS A 59 13.74 0.34 17.23
N SER A 60 13.83 1.66 17.03
CA SER A 60 14.87 2.37 16.26
C SER A 60 14.81 2.19 14.74
N HIS A 61 13.69 1.72 14.20
CA HIS A 61 13.43 1.72 12.77
C HIS A 61 12.51 2.87 12.36
N ASP A 62 12.67 3.36 11.13
CA ASP A 62 11.75 4.26 10.44
C ASP A 62 11.51 3.78 9.00
N ALA A 63 10.58 4.45 8.30
CA ALA A 63 10.34 4.25 6.87
C ALA A 63 10.36 5.61 6.16
N GLU A 64 11.26 5.76 5.20
CA GLU A 64 11.45 6.97 4.40
C GLU A 64 11.53 6.61 2.90
N SER A 65 10.88 7.39 2.05
CA SER A 65 11.05 7.28 0.60
C SER A 65 12.51 7.54 0.19
N ILE A 66 13.05 6.72 -0.71
CA ILE A 66 14.39 6.94 -1.26
C ILE A 66 14.31 8.02 -2.34
N LYS A 67 15.14 9.07 -2.20
CA LYS A 67 15.21 10.17 -3.19
C LYS A 67 15.48 9.64 -4.59
N GLY A 68 14.61 9.95 -5.54
CA GLY A 68 14.72 9.51 -6.93
C GLY A 68 14.21 8.10 -7.22
N MET A 69 13.62 7.41 -6.24
CA MET A 69 13.02 6.09 -6.40
C MET A 69 11.52 6.08 -6.06
N ILE A 70 10.80 7.16 -6.38
CA ILE A 70 9.34 7.20 -6.30
C ILE A 70 8.78 7.66 -7.66
N PRO A 71 7.52 7.33 -8.00
CA PRO A 71 6.93 7.73 -9.28
C PRO A 71 6.83 9.25 -9.41
N ASP A 72 6.81 9.74 -10.66
CA ASP A 72 6.59 11.15 -10.94
C ASP A 72 5.27 11.65 -10.36
N GLY A 73 5.33 12.76 -9.62
CA GLY A 73 4.18 13.35 -8.93
C GLY A 73 3.69 12.59 -7.70
N ALA A 74 4.43 11.59 -7.21
CA ALA A 74 4.24 11.05 -5.88
C ALA A 74 4.94 11.94 -4.83
N GLU A 75 4.29 12.15 -3.69
CA GLU A 75 4.88 12.90 -2.58
C GLU A 75 5.89 12.02 -1.81
N PRO A 76 7.09 12.53 -1.49
CA PRO A 76 8.02 11.83 -0.62
C PRO A 76 7.48 11.77 0.81
N PHE A 77 7.88 10.76 1.57
CA PHE A 77 7.46 10.59 2.97
C PHE A 77 8.65 10.24 3.86
N LYS A 78 8.52 10.57 5.14
CA LYS A 78 9.48 10.24 6.19
C LYS A 78 8.77 10.02 7.52
N GLY A 79 8.81 8.77 8.01
CA GLY A 79 8.36 8.42 9.35
C GLY A 79 9.33 8.89 10.44
N LYS A 80 8.84 8.94 11.68
CA LYS A 80 9.71 9.15 12.84
C LYS A 80 10.23 7.81 13.34
N PRO A 81 11.45 7.74 13.91
CA PRO A 81 11.97 6.52 14.49
C PRO A 81 11.06 5.93 15.57
N SER A 82 10.82 4.63 15.53
CA SER A 82 9.95 3.88 16.45
C SER A 82 8.48 4.31 16.45
N GLU A 83 8.02 5.01 15.42
CA GLU A 83 6.60 5.32 15.22
C GLU A 83 6.05 4.60 13.99
N GLU A 84 4.75 4.27 14.01
CA GLU A 84 4.06 3.78 12.82
C GLU A 84 3.89 4.92 11.80
N ILE A 85 3.92 4.57 10.51
CA ILE A 85 3.52 5.47 9.43
C ILE A 85 2.69 4.69 8.42
N THR A 86 1.58 5.29 8.00
CA THR A 86 0.74 4.77 6.91
C THR A 86 0.86 5.70 5.71
N VAL A 87 1.19 5.12 4.55
CA VAL A 87 1.40 5.84 3.30
C VAL A 87 0.35 5.40 2.30
N THR A 88 -0.46 6.34 1.79
CA THR A 88 -1.40 6.08 0.69
C THR A 88 -0.68 6.15 -0.65
N LEU A 89 -0.79 5.10 -1.46
CA LEU A 89 -0.16 5.00 -2.77
C LEU A 89 -1.12 5.51 -3.83
N THR A 90 -0.90 6.71 -4.36
CA THR A 90 -1.82 7.33 -5.33
C THR A 90 -1.32 7.28 -6.77
N LYS A 91 -0.04 6.94 -7.00
CA LYS A 91 0.58 6.87 -8.33
C LYS A 91 1.03 5.45 -8.63
N GLU A 92 0.85 5.03 -9.86
CA GLU A 92 1.43 3.77 -10.34
C GLU A 92 2.94 3.91 -10.48
N GLY A 93 3.66 2.83 -10.17
CA GLY A 93 5.12 2.75 -10.30
C GLY A 93 5.78 2.09 -9.10
N VAL A 94 7.11 2.23 -9.00
CA VAL A 94 7.91 1.63 -7.92
C VAL A 94 8.23 2.69 -6.87
N TYR A 95 7.99 2.33 -5.61
CA TYR A 95 8.37 3.13 -4.45
C TYR A 95 9.52 2.44 -3.70
N GLY A 96 10.71 3.03 -3.75
CA GLY A 96 11.84 2.64 -2.93
C GLY A 96 11.69 3.23 -1.53
N VAL A 97 11.80 2.37 -0.52
CA VAL A 97 11.69 2.74 0.90
C VAL A 97 12.93 2.27 1.64
N LYS A 98 13.46 3.11 2.51
CA LYS A 98 14.61 2.83 3.37
C LYS A 98 14.27 3.07 4.84
N CYS A 99 15.03 2.42 5.71
CA CYS A 99 15.16 2.78 7.11
C CYS A 99 16.43 3.62 7.24
N ALA A 100 16.30 4.92 7.51
CA ALA A 100 17.39 5.89 7.49
C ALA A 100 18.61 5.51 8.35
N PRO A 101 18.48 5.02 9.60
CA PRO A 101 19.65 4.62 10.39
C PRO A 101 20.32 3.32 9.91
N HIS A 102 19.67 2.56 9.03
CA HIS A 102 20.13 1.23 8.58
C HIS A 102 20.33 1.14 7.06
N TYR A 103 20.39 2.28 6.37
CA TYR A 103 20.59 2.36 4.93
C TYR A 103 22.03 2.77 4.61
N GLY A 104 22.87 1.79 4.27
CA GLY A 104 24.29 1.97 3.94
C GLY A 104 25.08 0.68 4.05
#